data_AF-A0A524HZA9-F1
#
_entry.id   AF-A0A524HZA9-F1
#
_cell.length_a   1.000
_cell.length_b   1.000
_cell.length_c   1.000
_cell.angle_alpha   90.00
_cell.angle_beta   90.00
_cell.angle_gamma   90.00
#
_symmetry.space_group_name_H-M   'P 1'
#
loop_
_entity.id
_entity.type
_entity.pdbx_description
1 polymer ?
#
loop_
_entity_poly.entity_id
_entity_poly.type
_entity_poly.pdbx_seq_one_letter_code
_entity_poly.pdbx_strand_id
1 'polypeptide(L)' 'RYKGLLFFAGGECTLDEKNFDEVEAYDPSSDTWTSYGRLPRGLHGFAGAAAGNSLYFIGGSDPCGGGTKLNTNFVFTLP' A
#
# COMPACT_ATOMS: atom_id res chain seq x y z
N ARG A 1 11.55 -9.65 12.33
CA ARG A 1 11.57 -8.18 12.44
C ARG A 1 10.20 -7.54 12.23
N TYR A 2 9.42 -8.00 11.25
CA TYR A 2 8.15 -7.36 10.88
C TYR A 2 6.88 -8.02 11.45
N LYS A 3 7.06 -9.07 12.26
CA LYS A 3 5.93 -9.80 12.87
C LYS A 3 5.23 -8.90 13.87
N GLY A 4 3.91 -8.77 13.74
CA GLY A 4 3.08 -7.93 14.61
C GLY A 4 2.85 -6.52 14.07
N LEU A 5 3.57 -6.11 13.02
CA LEU A 5 3.31 -4.85 12.34
C LEU A 5 2.10 -4.97 11.41
N LEU A 6 1.31 -3.90 11.34
CA LEU A 6 0.23 -3.75 10.36
C LEU A 6 0.74 -2.86 9.23
N PHE A 7 0.82 -3.40 8.02
CA PHE A 7 1.25 -2.64 6.85
C PHE A 7 0.05 -2.05 6.11
N PHE A 8 0.21 -0.80 5.73
CA PHE A 8 -0.72 -0.01 4.94
C PHE A 8 -0.01 0.42 3.66
N ALA A 9 -0.74 0.44 2.56
CA ALA A 9 -0.22 0.89 1.29
C ALA A 9 -1.30 1.65 0.53
N GLY A 10 -0.88 2.67 -0.20
CA GLY A 10 -1.73 3.48 -1.04
C GLY A 10 -2.97 4.04 -0.34
N GLY A 11 -4.05 4.25 -1.09
CA GLY A 11 -5.28 4.84 -0.61
C GLY A 11 -5.97 5.69 -1.68
N GLU A 12 -7.28 5.87 -1.51
CA GLU A 12 -8.08 6.77 -2.35
C GLU A 12 -7.78 8.22 -1.97
N CYS A 13 -7.52 9.05 -2.98
CA CYS A 13 -7.45 10.50 -2.81
C CYS A 13 -8.74 11.10 -2.26
N THR A 14 -8.62 12.24 -1.59
CA THR A 14 -9.72 13.20 -1.47
C THR A 14 -9.78 14.09 -2.72
N LEU A 15 -10.98 14.56 -3.07
CA LEU A 15 -11.32 15.25 -4.34
C LEU A 15 -10.17 16.06 -4.98
N ASP A 16 -9.95 15.83 -6.28
CA ASP A 16 -8.93 16.46 -7.16
C ASP A 16 -7.44 16.17 -6.86
N GLU A 17 -7.14 15.17 -6.04
CA GLU A 17 -5.77 14.75 -5.74
C GLU A 17 -5.38 13.42 -6.41
N LYS A 18 -4.08 13.10 -6.39
CA LYS A 18 -3.59 11.77 -6.78
C LYS A 18 -3.84 10.79 -5.65
N ASN A 19 -4.14 9.54 -5.98
CA ASN A 19 -4.14 8.45 -5.00
C ASN A 19 -2.83 8.45 -4.18
N PHE A 20 -2.93 8.02 -2.93
CA PHE A 20 -1.77 7.81 -2.07
C PHE A 20 -0.91 6.68 -2.61
N ASP A 21 0.41 6.80 -2.43
CA ASP A 21 1.40 5.81 -2.85
C ASP A 21 2.31 5.37 -1.70
N GLU A 22 2.10 5.88 -0.49
CA GLU A 22 2.89 5.56 0.69
C GLU A 22 2.77 4.08 1.07
N VAL A 23 3.86 3.50 1.56
CA VAL A 23 3.88 2.22 2.27
C VAL A 23 4.38 2.48 3.69
N GLU A 24 3.53 2.20 4.67
CA GLU A 24 3.78 2.50 6.07
C GLU A 24 3.43 1.29 6.93
N ALA A 25 4.02 1.19 8.11
CA ALA A 25 3.63 0.20 9.09
C ALA A 25 3.33 0.83 10.44
N TYR A 26 2.25 0.37 11.04
CA TYR A 26 1.90 0.65 12.42
C TYR A 26 2.41 -0.48 13.32
N ASP A 27 3.08 -0.12 14.40
CA ASP A 27 3.46 -1.02 15.50
C ASP A 27 2.50 -0.81 16.69
N PRO A 28 1.56 -1.74 16.95
CA PRO A 28 0.63 -1.62 18.07
C PRO A 28 1.30 -1.72 19.45
N SER A 29 2.52 -2.26 19.54
CA SER A 29 3.22 -2.42 20.82
C SER A 29 3.81 -1.11 21.34
N SER A 30 4.19 -0.21 20.44
CA SER A 30 4.76 1.11 20.75
C SER A 30 3.86 2.27 20.36
N ASP A 31 2.73 2.00 19.69
CA ASP A 31 1.82 3.01 19.15
C ASP A 31 2.52 4.00 18.20
N THR A 32 3.30 3.45 17.26
CA THR A 32 4.10 4.26 16.35
C THR A 32 3.93 3.86 14.90
N TRP A 33 3.96 4.85 14.02
CA TRP A 33 4.01 4.68 12.58
C TRP A 33 5.45 4.79 12.07
N THR A 34 5.79 3.96 11.06
CA THR A 34 7.07 4.01 10.36
C THR A 34 6.84 3.97 8.86
N SER A 35 7.45 4.90 8.12
CA SER A 35 7.43 4.87 6.66
C SER A 35 8.43 3.82 6.13
N TYR A 36 7.99 2.98 5.21
CA TYR A 36 8.79 1.93 4.57
C TYR A 36 9.11 2.22 3.11
N GLY A 37 8.46 3.21 2.49
CA GLY A 37 8.73 3.62 1.11
C GLY A 37 7.47 4.09 0.40
N ARG A 38 7.52 4.06 -0.94
CA ARG A 38 6.39 4.40 -1.81
C ARG A 38 6.23 3.35 -2.92
N LEU A 39 5.00 3.12 -3.34
CA LEU A 39 4.66 2.41 -4.57
C LEU A 39 5.09 3.26 -5.78
N PRO A 40 5.29 2.65 -6.97
CA PRO A 40 5.64 3.42 -8.17
C PRO A 40 4.58 4.42 -8.64
N ARG A 41 3.35 4.30 -8.15
CA ARG A 41 2.20 5.19 -8.40
C ARG A 41 1.14 4.97 -7.32
N GLY A 42 0.24 5.94 -7.19
CA GLY A 42 -0.88 5.85 -6.25
C GLY A 42 -1.90 4.79 -6.64
N LEU A 43 -2.41 4.05 -5.64
CA LEU A 43 -3.34 2.94 -5.87
C LEU A 43 -4.41 2.87 -4.79
N HIS A 44 -5.62 2.51 -5.21
CA HIS A 44 -6.71 2.16 -4.31
C HIS A 44 -7.41 0.87 -4.77
N GLY A 45 -8.26 0.30 -3.91
CA GLY A 45 -9.17 -0.80 -4.28
C GLY A 45 -8.48 -2.08 -4.76
N PHE A 46 -7.24 -2.31 -4.32
CA PHE A 46 -6.46 -3.51 -4.62
C PHE A 46 -6.58 -4.57 -3.52
N ALA A 47 -6.16 -5.80 -3.82
CA ALA A 47 -5.99 -6.84 -2.81
C ALA A 47 -4.55 -6.81 -2.24
N GLY A 48 -4.42 -7.01 -0.93
CA GLY A 48 -3.13 -7.06 -0.23
C GLY A 48 -2.86 -8.44 0.38
N ALA A 49 -1.61 -8.93 0.28
CA ALA A 49 -1.18 -10.15 0.96
C ALA A 49 0.28 -10.05 1.44
N ALA A 50 0.59 -10.68 2.57
CA ALA A 50 1.96 -10.84 3.06
C ALA A 50 2.39 -12.30 2.91
N ALA A 51 3.56 -12.55 2.31
CA ALA A 51 4.15 -13.87 2.23
C ALA A 51 5.69 -13.79 2.33
N GLY A 52 6.24 -14.51 3.31
CA GLY A 52 7.67 -14.40 3.64
C GLY A 52 8.04 -12.98 4.06
N ASN A 53 9.00 -12.39 3.35
CA ASN A 53 9.44 -11.00 3.56
C ASN A 53 8.84 -10.03 2.54
N SER A 54 7.78 -10.42 1.82
CA SER A 54 7.20 -9.61 0.76
C SER A 54 5.74 -9.29 1.02
N LEU A 55 5.36 -8.08 0.64
CA LEU A 55 3.99 -7.60 0.54
C LEU A 55 3.60 -7.56 -0.94
N TYR A 56 2.42 -8.07 -1.25
CA TYR A 56 1.86 -8.14 -2.59
C TYR A 56 0.63 -7.25 -2.66
N PHE A 57 0.59 -6.35 -3.65
CA PHE A 57 -0.54 -5.48 -3.93
C PHE A 57 -1.01 -5.74 -5.36
N ILE A 58 -2.19 -6.35 -5.50
CA ILE A 58 -2.65 -6.95 -6.75
C ILE A 58 -3.88 -6.21 -7.25
N GLY A 59 -3.80 -5.68 -8.48
CA GLY A 59 -4.88 -4.99 -9.15
C GLY A 59 -5.05 -3.53 -8.70
N GLY A 60 -6.30 -3.11 -8.48
CA GLY A 60 -6.66 -1.75 -8.06
C GLY A 60 -6.95 -0.78 -9.20
N SER A 61 -7.11 0.48 -8.85
CA SER A 61 -7.22 1.61 -9.80
C SER A 61 -6.33 2.78 -9.38
N ASP A 62 -5.92 3.58 -10.36
CA ASP A 62 -5.01 4.73 -10.22
C ASP A 62 -5.73 6.10 -10.18
N PRO A 63 -6.75 6.39 -11.02
CA PRO A 63 -7.46 7.66 -10.91
C PRO A 63 -8.52 7.63 -9.80
N CYS A 64 -8.66 8.75 -9.08
CA CYS A 64 -9.68 8.98 -8.06
C CYS A 64 -11.11 8.65 -8.55
N GLY A 65 -11.96 8.15 -7.66
CA GLY A 65 -13.37 7.86 -7.93
C GLY A 65 -13.60 6.56 -8.72
N GLY A 66 -12.57 5.74 -8.85
CA GLY A 66 -12.63 4.48 -9.59
C GLY A 66 -12.65 4.68 -11.11
N GLY A 67 -11.47 4.69 -11.73
CA GLY A 67 -11.32 4.63 -13.19
C GLY A 67 -10.61 3.37 -13.65
N THR A 68 -9.51 3.53 -14.39
CA THR A 68 -8.78 2.43 -15.05
C THR A 68 -8.36 1.35 -14.06
N LYS A 69 -8.87 0.13 -14.29
CA LYS A 69 -8.47 -1.06 -13.52
C LYS A 69 -7.12 -1.56 -14.00
N LEU A 70 -6.25 -1.86 -13.05
CA LEU A 70 -4.92 -2.36 -13.32
C LEU A 70 -4.91 -3.89 -13.29
N ASN A 71 -4.13 -4.48 -14.19
CA ASN A 71 -3.74 -5.89 -14.18
C ASN A 71 -2.30 -6.06 -13.65
N THR A 72 -1.84 -5.14 -12.79
CA THR A 72 -0.47 -5.09 -12.29
C THR A 72 -0.40 -5.69 -10.88
N ASN A 73 0.72 -6.35 -10.58
CA ASN A 73 1.08 -6.83 -9.25
C ASN A 73 2.33 -6.08 -8.79
N PHE A 74 2.24 -5.35 -7.68
CA PHE A 74 3.38 -4.71 -7.03
C PHE A 74 3.86 -5.57 -5.88
N VAL A 75 5.16 -5.83 -5.85
CA VAL A 75 5.80 -6.60 -4.78
C VAL A 75 6.75 -5.68 -4.04
N PHE A 76 6.51 -5.52 -2.74
CA PHE A 76 7.36 -4.76 -1.85
C PHE A 76 8.11 -5.73 -0.94
N THR A 77 9.42 -5.85 -1.11
CA THR A 77 10.26 -6.71 -0.25
C THR A 77 10.75 -5.89 0.92
N LEU A 78 10.40 -6.34 2.13
CA LEU A 78 10.83 -5.71 3.36
C LEU A 78 12.33 -5.96 3.56
N PRO A 79 13.08 -4.93 4.01
CA PRO A 79 14.54 -5.00 4.14
C PRO A 79 15.04 -6.01 5.20
#